data_AF-R7XWG4-F1
#
_entry.id   AF-R7XWG4-F1
#
_cell.length_a   1.000
_cell.length_b   1.000
_cell.length_c   1.000
_cell.angle_alpha   90.00
_cell.angle_beta   90.00
_cell.angle_gamma   90.00
#
_symmetry.space_group_name_H-M   'P 1'
#
loop_
_entity.id
_entity.type
_entity.pdbx_description
1 polymer ?
#
loop_
_entity_poly.entity_id
_entity_poly.type
_entity_poly.pdbx_seq_one_letter_code
_entity_poly.pdbx_strand_id
1 'polypeptide(L)'
;MTDSLLEIADQLYGLPLAEFTPARDALAKEHKSDKSFASRVKALRKPSLAAWVVNLLVRRDAPQVEQVLAVGAALREAQANLDGEELRALTRQRRQLTAAVTTQARGLAHDEGVKVTQAVADQVEATLTAAMVDEGAASAVRSGLLVAALAATGVGQVDVAGALAVPEAAGFVAVPREAAVPPRPDLHLVPDPEADEKAQRAAAKMVDEARAEVEAAREALTAASDEVEALQAKSLQLQAEVDELKGRIAQLESDLEENDDELSDAEDVRAEAADTVAETEAELARAEAALARLS
;
A
#
# COMPACT_ATOMS: atom_id res chain seq x y z
N MET A 1 -13.94 -25.91 29.73
CA MET A 1 -12.73 -25.90 28.89
C MET A 1 -11.85 -24.80 29.44
N THR A 2 -10.56 -25.05 29.63
CA THR A 2 -9.61 -24.01 30.02
C THR A 2 -9.25 -23.25 28.75
N ASP A 3 -10.00 -22.19 28.46
CA ASP A 3 -9.71 -21.33 27.31
C ASP A 3 -8.32 -20.74 27.51
N SER A 4 -7.48 -20.85 26.48
CA SER A 4 -6.16 -20.24 26.47
C SER A 4 -6.28 -18.72 26.35
N LEU A 5 -5.27 -17.98 26.79
CA LEU A 5 -5.28 -16.52 26.67
C LEU A 5 -5.39 -16.07 25.20
N LEU A 6 -4.83 -16.85 24.27
CA LEU A 6 -4.91 -16.58 22.83
C LEU A 6 -6.33 -16.75 22.29
N GLU A 7 -7.09 -17.73 22.75
CA GLU A 7 -8.49 -17.93 22.33
C GLU A 7 -9.38 -16.78 22.86
N ILE A 8 -9.17 -16.34 24.10
CA ILE A 8 -9.87 -15.17 24.66
C ILE A 8 -9.47 -13.89 23.91
N ALA A 9 -8.19 -13.72 23.61
CA ALA A 9 -7.74 -12.60 22.80
C ALA A 9 -8.38 -12.64 21.41
N ASP A 10 -8.36 -13.79 20.72
CA ASP A 10 -8.99 -13.94 19.41
C ASP A 10 -10.47 -13.53 19.46
N GLN A 11 -11.21 -13.97 20.46
CA GLN A 11 -12.60 -13.55 20.72
C GLN A 11 -12.73 -12.04 20.85
N LEU A 12 -11.99 -11.43 21.78
CA LEU A 12 -12.08 -10.00 22.09
C LEU A 12 -11.70 -9.09 20.92
N TYR A 13 -10.62 -9.41 20.19
CA TYR A 13 -10.12 -8.57 19.10
C TYR A 13 -10.92 -8.71 17.80
N GLY A 14 -11.85 -9.67 17.73
CA GLY A 14 -12.84 -9.76 16.65
C GLY A 14 -14.20 -9.13 16.96
N LEU A 15 -14.34 -8.44 18.10
CA LEU A 15 -15.56 -7.69 18.45
C LEU A 15 -15.57 -6.28 17.86
N PRO A 16 -16.74 -5.63 17.76
CA PRO A 16 -16.83 -4.19 17.53
C PRO A 16 -16.00 -3.43 18.57
N LEU A 17 -15.34 -2.34 18.14
CA LEU A 17 -14.37 -1.61 18.99
C LEU A 17 -14.97 -1.08 20.31
N ALA A 18 -16.28 -0.80 20.32
CA ALA A 18 -17.00 -0.34 21.51
C ALA A 18 -17.25 -1.48 22.52
N GLU A 19 -17.37 -2.73 22.06
CA GLU A 19 -17.69 -3.89 22.89
C GLU A 19 -16.47 -4.52 23.57
N PHE A 20 -15.26 -4.20 23.08
CA PHE A 20 -14.00 -4.76 23.59
C PHE A 20 -13.86 -4.65 25.12
N THR A 21 -14.00 -3.43 25.67
CA THR A 21 -13.76 -3.20 27.11
C THR A 21 -14.82 -3.87 27.98
N PRO A 22 -16.14 -3.72 27.72
CA PRO A 22 -17.17 -4.46 28.43
C PRO A 22 -16.97 -5.97 28.40
N ALA A 23 -16.68 -6.55 27.22
CA ALA A 23 -16.50 -7.99 27.06
C ALA A 23 -15.24 -8.49 27.80
N ARG A 24 -14.11 -7.77 27.72
CA ARG A 24 -12.88 -8.12 28.45
C ARG A 24 -13.11 -8.14 29.95
N ASP A 25 -13.81 -7.14 30.48
CA ASP A 25 -14.06 -7.02 31.91
C ASP A 25 -15.04 -8.10 32.41
N ALA A 26 -16.00 -8.51 31.57
CA ALA A 26 -16.89 -9.64 31.83
C ALA A 26 -16.13 -10.97 31.87
N LEU A 27 -15.31 -11.27 30.86
CA LEU A 27 -14.49 -12.48 30.82
C LEU A 27 -13.51 -12.55 32.01
N ALA A 28 -12.85 -11.44 32.35
CA ALA A 28 -12.00 -11.40 33.53
C ALA A 28 -12.75 -11.69 34.85
N LYS A 29 -14.04 -11.34 34.92
CA LYS A 29 -14.91 -11.64 36.09
C LYS A 29 -15.36 -13.10 36.11
N GLU A 30 -15.59 -13.71 34.94
CA GLU A 30 -15.91 -15.13 34.81
C GLU A 30 -14.75 -16.00 35.30
N HIS A 31 -13.51 -15.60 34.99
CA HIS A 31 -12.29 -16.29 35.44
C HIS A 31 -11.79 -15.85 36.84
N LYS A 32 -12.62 -15.23 37.69
CA LYS A 32 -12.21 -14.73 39.02
C LYS A 32 -11.58 -15.77 39.96
N SER A 33 -11.85 -17.06 39.73
CA SER A 33 -11.28 -18.17 40.49
C SER A 33 -9.80 -18.39 40.18
N ASP A 34 -9.35 -18.04 38.97
CA ASP A 34 -7.94 -18.01 38.59
C ASP A 34 -7.47 -16.55 38.48
N LYS A 35 -6.95 -16.02 39.59
CA LYS A 35 -6.50 -14.63 39.68
C LYS A 35 -5.39 -14.28 38.69
N SER A 36 -4.51 -15.24 38.39
CA SER A 36 -3.38 -15.02 37.47
C SER A 36 -3.91 -14.87 36.04
N PHE A 37 -4.79 -15.78 35.62
CA PHE A 37 -5.39 -15.74 34.30
C PHE A 37 -6.30 -14.51 34.11
N ALA A 38 -7.17 -14.21 35.08
CA ALA A 38 -8.02 -13.02 35.03
C ALA A 38 -7.22 -11.70 34.94
N SER A 39 -6.06 -11.64 35.61
CA SER A 39 -5.14 -10.49 35.50
C SER A 39 -4.57 -10.35 34.09
N ARG A 40 -4.16 -11.47 33.47
CA ARG A 40 -3.67 -11.47 32.08
C ARG A 40 -4.74 -11.05 31.08
N VAL A 41 -5.99 -11.49 31.26
CA VAL A 41 -7.13 -11.04 30.44
C VAL A 41 -7.36 -9.54 30.59
N LYS A 42 -7.32 -8.99 31.82
CA LYS A 42 -7.43 -7.53 32.05
C LYS A 42 -6.28 -6.73 31.47
N ALA A 43 -5.09 -7.33 31.36
CA ALA A 43 -3.91 -6.69 30.79
C ALA A 43 -4.00 -6.55 29.25
N LEU A 44 -4.95 -7.23 28.59
CA LEU A 44 -5.21 -7.03 27.16
C LEU A 44 -5.62 -5.58 26.90
N ARG A 45 -4.76 -4.87 26.17
CA ARG A 45 -4.93 -3.47 25.80
C ARG A 45 -6.04 -3.34 24.76
N LYS A 46 -6.81 -2.26 24.80
CA LYS A 46 -7.77 -1.97 23.73
C LYS A 46 -6.98 -1.65 22.45
N PRO A 47 -7.34 -2.22 21.29
CA PRO A 47 -6.68 -1.88 20.05
C PRO A 47 -6.92 -0.41 19.67
N SER A 48 -5.90 0.21 19.05
CA SER A 48 -6.10 1.48 18.35
C SER A 48 -7.09 1.29 17.20
N LEU A 49 -7.69 2.39 16.71
CA LEU A 49 -8.66 2.30 15.62
C LEU A 49 -8.05 1.66 14.36
N ALA A 50 -6.84 2.06 13.96
CA ALA A 50 -6.15 1.45 12.83
C ALA A 50 -5.85 -0.04 13.04
N ALA A 51 -5.40 -0.44 14.24
CA ALA A 51 -5.15 -1.84 14.57
C ALA A 51 -6.43 -2.67 14.55
N TRP A 52 -7.53 -2.13 15.06
CA TRP A 52 -8.84 -2.78 15.00
C TRP A 52 -9.33 -2.98 13.57
N VAL A 53 -9.16 -1.98 12.69
CA VAL A 53 -9.50 -2.09 11.27
C VAL A 53 -8.70 -3.22 10.58
N VAL A 54 -7.40 -3.34 10.87
CA VAL A 54 -6.58 -4.44 10.34
C VAL A 54 -7.01 -5.79 10.91
N ASN A 55 -7.28 -5.88 12.21
CA ASN A 55 -7.77 -7.12 12.83
C ASN A 55 -9.12 -7.54 12.25
N LEU A 56 -10.01 -6.59 11.96
CA LEU A 56 -11.30 -6.84 11.30
C LEU A 56 -11.08 -7.35 9.88
N LEU A 57 -10.22 -6.69 9.10
CA LEU A 57 -9.89 -7.08 7.74
C LEU A 57 -9.37 -8.52 7.66
N VAL A 58 -8.43 -8.92 8.52
CA VAL A 58 -7.86 -10.28 8.54
C VAL A 58 -8.93 -11.34 8.83
N ARG A 59 -9.99 -10.99 9.56
CA ARG A 59 -11.07 -11.92 9.93
C ARG A 59 -12.20 -11.98 8.90
N ARG A 60 -12.46 -10.87 8.21
CA ARG A 60 -13.56 -10.74 7.24
C ARG A 60 -13.12 -11.02 5.81
N ASP A 61 -11.84 -10.78 5.51
CA ASP A 61 -11.27 -10.95 4.17
C ASP A 61 -9.82 -11.46 4.22
N ALA A 62 -9.63 -12.61 4.88
CA ALA A 62 -8.34 -13.29 4.94
C ALA A 62 -7.71 -13.54 3.55
N PRO A 63 -8.45 -13.93 2.49
CA PRO A 63 -7.87 -14.15 1.17
C PRO A 63 -7.18 -12.91 0.59
N GLN A 64 -7.78 -11.73 0.75
CA GLN A 64 -7.15 -10.50 0.27
C GLN A 64 -5.92 -10.09 1.07
N VAL A 65 -5.94 -10.30 2.39
CA VAL A 65 -4.76 -10.08 3.22
C VAL A 65 -3.62 -10.99 2.76
N GLU A 66 -3.88 -12.29 2.53
CA GLU A 66 -2.84 -13.19 2.04
C GLU A 66 -2.33 -12.80 0.64
N GLN A 67 -3.17 -12.24 -0.23
CA GLN A 67 -2.71 -11.70 -1.51
C GLN A 67 -1.71 -10.55 -1.32
N VAL A 68 -1.97 -9.64 -0.37
CA VAL A 68 -1.04 -8.55 -0.03
C VAL A 68 0.28 -9.11 0.48
N LEU A 69 0.22 -10.07 1.40
CA LEU A 69 1.41 -10.68 1.98
C LEU A 69 2.23 -11.47 0.95
N ALA A 70 1.57 -12.14 0.01
CA ALA A 70 2.21 -12.85 -1.09
C ALA A 70 2.99 -11.89 -2.03
N VAL A 71 2.44 -10.72 -2.35
CA VAL A 71 3.17 -9.68 -3.10
C VAL A 71 4.39 -9.20 -2.32
N GLY A 72 4.28 -9.07 -1.00
CA GLY A 72 5.42 -8.76 -0.13
C GLY A 72 6.52 -9.83 -0.18
N ALA A 73 6.15 -11.10 -0.13
CA ALA A 73 7.09 -12.20 -0.25
C ALA A 73 7.81 -12.20 -1.61
N ALA A 74 7.06 -12.06 -2.71
CA ALA A 74 7.61 -11.96 -4.06
C ALA A 74 8.56 -10.76 -4.22
N LEU A 75 8.22 -9.61 -3.62
CA LEU A 75 9.10 -8.43 -3.64
C LEU A 75 10.44 -8.71 -2.97
N ARG A 76 10.45 -9.39 -1.82
CA ARG A 76 11.69 -9.72 -1.11
C ARG A 76 12.53 -10.74 -1.88
N GLU A 77 11.87 -11.68 -2.55
CA GLU A 77 12.54 -12.66 -3.43
C GLU A 77 13.18 -11.97 -4.65
N ALA A 78 12.44 -11.12 -5.35
CA ALA A 78 12.95 -10.34 -6.48
C ALA A 78 14.12 -9.40 -6.06
N GLN A 79 14.05 -8.82 -4.86
CA GLN A 79 15.15 -8.03 -4.29
C GLN A 79 16.39 -8.87 -4.04
N ALA A 80 16.23 -10.07 -3.47
CA ALA A 80 17.34 -10.99 -3.22
C ALA A 80 18.00 -11.48 -4.52
N ASN A 81 17.21 -11.64 -5.59
CA ASN A 81 17.66 -12.07 -6.91
C ASN A 81 18.15 -10.92 -7.81
N LEU A 82 18.04 -9.67 -7.36
CA LEU A 82 18.39 -8.45 -8.13
C LEU A 82 17.63 -8.32 -9.47
N ASP A 83 16.40 -8.81 -9.55
CA ASP A 83 15.58 -8.73 -10.78
C ASP A 83 14.91 -7.36 -10.90
N GLY A 84 15.54 -6.46 -11.65
CA GLY A 84 15.04 -5.09 -11.83
C GLY A 84 13.71 -4.99 -12.59
N GLU A 85 13.35 -5.93 -13.46
CA GLU A 85 12.09 -5.89 -14.21
C GLU A 85 10.94 -6.35 -13.33
N GLU A 86 11.13 -7.48 -12.64
CA GLU A 86 10.16 -8.04 -11.69
C GLU A 86 9.90 -7.06 -10.54
N LEU A 87 10.93 -6.40 -10.01
CA LEU A 87 10.79 -5.37 -8.98
C LEU A 87 9.89 -4.21 -9.41
N ARG A 88 10.01 -3.75 -10.66
CA ARG A 88 9.17 -2.67 -11.19
C ARG A 88 7.72 -3.11 -11.31
N ALA A 89 7.48 -4.34 -11.79
CA ALA A 89 6.13 -4.90 -11.90
C ALA A 89 5.48 -5.07 -10.52
N LEU A 90 6.16 -5.72 -9.58
CA LEU A 90 5.67 -5.96 -8.23
C LEU A 90 5.47 -4.66 -7.44
N THR A 91 6.29 -3.63 -7.67
CA THR A 91 6.10 -2.30 -7.03
C THR A 91 4.81 -1.63 -7.47
N ARG A 92 4.42 -1.77 -8.76
CA ARG A 92 3.13 -1.27 -9.25
C ARG A 92 1.96 -2.05 -8.64
N GLN A 93 2.06 -3.38 -8.65
CA GLN A 93 1.05 -4.26 -8.06
C GLN A 93 0.86 -3.99 -6.57
N ARG A 94 1.95 -3.76 -5.83
CA ARG A 94 1.92 -3.36 -4.42
C ARG A 94 1.03 -2.14 -4.21
N ARG A 95 1.26 -1.05 -4.94
CA ARG A 95 0.50 0.20 -4.77
C ARG A 95 -0.99 0.00 -5.03
N GLN A 96 -1.34 -0.72 -6.09
CA GLN A 96 -2.73 -0.99 -6.45
C GLN A 96 -3.44 -1.85 -5.41
N LEU A 97 -2.78 -2.92 -4.96
CA LEU A 97 -3.36 -3.86 -4.02
C LEU A 97 -3.50 -3.26 -2.63
N THR A 98 -2.50 -2.52 -2.13
CA THR A 98 -2.60 -1.81 -0.85
C THR A 98 -3.75 -0.80 -0.85
N ALA A 99 -3.91 -0.02 -1.92
CA ALA A 99 -5.00 0.94 -2.03
C ALA A 99 -6.39 0.26 -2.04
N ALA A 100 -6.53 -0.84 -2.78
CA ALA A 100 -7.78 -1.61 -2.85
C ALA A 100 -8.14 -2.20 -1.48
N VAL A 101 -7.19 -2.86 -0.82
CA VAL A 101 -7.40 -3.49 0.49
C VAL A 101 -7.66 -2.45 1.58
N THR A 102 -6.97 -1.31 1.58
CA THR A 102 -7.27 -0.20 2.50
C THR A 102 -8.69 0.34 2.28
N THR A 103 -9.15 0.42 1.03
CA THR A 103 -10.53 0.83 0.71
C THR A 103 -11.55 -0.17 1.24
N GLN A 104 -11.31 -1.47 1.08
CA GLN A 104 -12.18 -2.50 1.66
C GLN A 104 -12.18 -2.50 3.18
N ALA A 105 -11.02 -2.29 3.81
CA ALA A 105 -10.92 -2.16 5.25
C ALA A 105 -11.77 -0.99 5.80
N ARG A 106 -11.84 0.12 5.05
CA ARG A 106 -12.75 1.25 5.36
C ARG A 106 -14.22 0.86 5.22
N GLY A 107 -14.57 0.10 4.19
CA GLY A 107 -15.93 -0.42 3.99
C GLY A 107 -16.37 -1.33 5.14
N LEU A 108 -15.53 -2.28 5.54
CA LEU A 108 -15.79 -3.18 6.67
C LEU A 108 -15.98 -2.41 7.98
N ALA A 109 -15.16 -1.39 8.24
CA ALA A 109 -15.32 -0.55 9.42
C ALA A 109 -16.63 0.26 9.39
N HIS A 110 -17.02 0.75 8.21
CA HIS A 110 -18.28 1.46 8.01
C HIS A 110 -19.49 0.56 8.27
N ASP A 111 -19.46 -0.71 7.85
CA ASP A 111 -20.53 -1.69 8.10
C ASP A 111 -20.73 -1.97 9.60
N GLU A 112 -19.66 -1.83 10.40
CA GLU A 112 -19.69 -1.89 11.87
C GLU A 112 -20.04 -0.52 12.51
N GLY A 113 -20.45 0.47 11.72
CA GLY A 113 -20.84 1.80 12.16
C GLY A 113 -19.68 2.73 12.56
N VAL A 114 -18.44 2.39 12.19
CA VAL A 114 -17.24 3.14 12.57
C VAL A 114 -16.68 3.93 11.40
N LYS A 115 -16.68 5.26 11.51
CA LYS A 115 -16.09 6.15 10.50
C LYS A 115 -14.56 6.12 10.56
N VAL A 116 -13.93 5.77 9.45
CA VAL A 116 -12.47 5.79 9.28
C VAL A 116 -12.05 7.10 8.60
N THR A 117 -11.20 7.88 9.28
CA THR A 117 -10.60 9.10 8.72
C THR A 117 -9.43 8.77 7.80
N GLN A 118 -8.99 9.72 6.97
CA GLN A 118 -7.83 9.52 6.10
C GLN A 118 -6.57 9.14 6.90
N ALA A 119 -6.29 9.82 8.00
CA ALA A 119 -5.14 9.51 8.85
C ALA A 119 -5.14 8.07 9.39
N VAL A 120 -6.32 7.50 9.66
CA VAL A 120 -6.43 6.10 10.09
C VAL A 120 -6.26 5.15 8.91
N ALA A 121 -6.78 5.50 7.72
CA ALA A 121 -6.54 4.76 6.50
C ALA A 121 -5.04 4.70 6.15
N ASP A 122 -4.32 5.82 6.31
CA ASP A 122 -2.88 5.88 6.09
C ASP A 122 -2.11 4.97 7.07
N GLN A 123 -2.57 4.88 8.32
CA GLN A 123 -2.00 3.95 9.32
C GLN A 123 -2.27 2.47 8.99
N VAL A 124 -3.44 2.17 8.44
CA VAL A 124 -3.79 0.81 7.95
C VAL A 124 -2.88 0.45 6.77
N GLU A 125 -2.74 1.34 5.79
CA GLU A 125 -1.84 1.19 4.66
C GLU A 125 -0.37 1.01 5.10
N ALA A 126 0.10 1.82 6.06
CA ALA A 126 1.44 1.69 6.63
C ALA A 126 1.65 0.32 7.30
N THR A 127 0.64 -0.20 7.99
CA THR A 127 0.69 -1.52 8.64
C THR A 127 0.78 -2.64 7.61
N LEU A 128 -0.04 -2.60 6.56
CA LEU A 128 0.02 -3.57 5.45
C LEU A 128 1.35 -3.49 4.70
N THR A 129 1.88 -2.28 4.50
CA THR A 129 3.19 -2.07 3.88
C THR A 129 4.31 -2.65 4.75
N ALA A 130 4.26 -2.46 6.08
CA ALA A 130 5.22 -3.06 6.99
C ALA A 130 5.20 -4.60 6.90
N ALA A 131 4.01 -5.20 6.82
CA ALA A 131 3.83 -6.63 6.64
C ALA A 131 4.35 -7.17 5.30
N MET A 132 4.37 -6.36 4.25
CA MET A 132 5.00 -6.73 2.98
C MET A 132 6.53 -6.70 3.03
N VAL A 133 7.11 -5.84 3.87
CA VAL A 133 8.57 -5.66 3.95
C VAL A 133 9.21 -6.59 4.99
N ASP A 134 8.47 -7.03 6.01
CA ASP A 134 8.99 -7.83 7.11
C ASP A 134 8.06 -9.02 7.45
N GLU A 135 8.63 -10.22 7.56
CA GLU A 135 7.84 -11.45 7.83
C GLU A 135 7.29 -11.50 9.27
N GLY A 136 7.98 -10.87 10.22
CA GLY A 136 7.48 -10.70 11.58
C GLY A 136 6.23 -9.82 11.60
N ALA A 137 6.24 -8.72 10.84
CA ALA A 137 5.07 -7.87 10.63
C ALA A 137 3.95 -8.61 9.88
N ALA A 138 4.26 -9.44 8.88
CA ALA A 138 3.28 -10.31 8.21
C ALA A 138 2.58 -11.24 9.20
N SER A 139 3.36 -11.92 10.04
CA SER A 139 2.85 -12.82 11.06
C SER A 139 2.03 -12.08 12.13
N ALA A 140 2.46 -10.87 12.51
CA ALA A 140 1.72 -10.01 13.42
C ALA A 140 0.36 -9.57 12.84
N VAL A 141 0.28 -9.25 11.55
CA VAL A 141 -0.99 -8.96 10.87
C VAL A 141 -1.88 -10.20 10.81
N ARG A 142 -1.35 -11.37 10.40
CA ARG A 142 -2.10 -12.65 10.37
C ARG A 142 -2.72 -13.04 11.70
N SER A 143 -2.08 -12.65 12.81
CA SER A 143 -2.61 -12.92 14.14
C SER A 143 -3.98 -12.29 14.39
N GLY A 144 -4.29 -11.15 13.76
CA GLY A 144 -5.49 -10.36 14.05
C GLY A 144 -5.59 -9.94 15.52
N LEU A 145 -4.43 -9.81 16.20
CA LEU A 145 -4.25 -9.43 17.60
C LEU A 145 -3.38 -8.16 17.75
N LEU A 146 -3.46 -7.25 16.79
CA LEU A 146 -2.76 -5.96 16.85
C LEU A 146 -3.44 -5.03 17.86
N VAL A 147 -2.64 -4.33 18.65
CA VAL A 147 -3.07 -3.23 19.54
C VAL A 147 -2.66 -1.85 19.03
N ALA A 148 -1.67 -1.78 18.14
CA ALA A 148 -1.19 -0.56 17.52
C ALA A 148 -0.88 -0.79 16.04
N ALA A 149 -0.88 0.29 15.26
CA ALA A 149 -0.45 0.24 13.86
C ALA A 149 1.05 -0.07 13.78
N LEU A 150 1.46 -0.77 12.72
CA LEU A 150 2.86 -1.01 12.41
C LEU A 150 3.33 0.04 11.40
N ALA A 151 4.63 0.36 11.44
CA ALA A 151 5.27 1.20 10.45
C ALA A 151 6.67 0.65 10.15
N ALA A 152 7.02 0.58 8.87
CA ALA A 152 8.39 0.32 8.44
C ALA A 152 9.13 1.66 8.37
N THR A 153 10.21 1.81 9.14
CA THR A 153 11.09 2.99 9.09
C THR A 153 12.12 2.93 7.96
N GLY A 154 12.11 1.85 7.17
CA GLY A 154 13.01 1.65 6.02
C GLY A 154 14.40 1.12 6.39
N VAL A 155 14.73 0.95 7.67
CA VAL A 155 16.00 0.39 8.14
C VAL A 155 15.74 -0.54 9.33
N GLY A 156 16.06 -1.83 9.19
CA GLY A 156 15.93 -2.84 10.25
C GLY A 156 14.57 -3.55 10.29
N GLN A 157 14.45 -4.51 11.21
CA GLN A 157 13.20 -5.25 11.45
C GLN A 157 12.14 -4.35 12.06
N VAL A 158 10.88 -4.62 11.73
CA VAL A 158 9.73 -3.89 12.29
C VAL A 158 9.54 -4.30 13.75
N ASP A 159 9.42 -3.33 14.67
CA ASP A 159 9.10 -3.63 16.07
C ASP A 159 7.62 -4.04 16.21
N VAL A 160 7.41 -5.36 16.24
CA VAL A 160 6.09 -5.97 16.43
C VAL A 160 5.74 -6.19 17.91
N ALA A 161 6.72 -6.18 18.82
CA ALA A 161 6.51 -6.55 20.22
C ALA A 161 5.63 -5.53 20.95
N GLY A 162 5.78 -4.25 20.65
CA GLY A 162 4.93 -3.19 21.18
C GLY A 162 3.51 -3.19 20.60
N ALA A 163 3.32 -3.78 19.42
CA ALA A 163 2.10 -3.71 18.62
C ALA A 163 1.20 -4.94 18.74
N LEU A 164 1.66 -6.04 19.32
CA LEU A 164 0.85 -7.23 19.60
C LEU A 164 0.16 -7.17 20.97
N ALA A 165 -1.01 -7.80 21.06
CA ALA A 165 -1.76 -7.96 22.30
C ALA A 165 -0.99 -8.77 23.35
N VAL A 166 -0.33 -9.84 22.90
CA VAL A 166 0.51 -10.75 23.68
C VAL A 166 1.69 -11.23 22.81
N PRO A 167 2.88 -11.49 23.37
CA PRO A 167 4.02 -11.96 22.58
C PRO A 167 3.76 -13.26 21.80
N GLU A 168 2.95 -14.15 22.35
CA GLU A 168 2.61 -15.45 21.75
C GLU A 168 1.73 -15.32 20.49
N ALA A 169 1.19 -14.14 20.21
CA ALA A 169 0.35 -13.89 19.04
C ALA A 169 1.13 -13.97 17.71
N ALA A 170 2.46 -13.84 17.72
CA ALA A 170 3.27 -13.86 16.51
C ALA A 170 3.21 -15.19 15.73
N GLY A 171 2.79 -16.30 16.36
CA GLY A 171 2.57 -17.59 15.71
C GLY A 171 1.09 -17.96 15.53
N PHE A 172 0.18 -17.03 15.81
CA PHE A 172 -1.26 -17.26 15.78
C PHE A 172 -1.84 -16.79 14.45
N VAL A 173 -2.93 -17.44 14.00
CA VAL A 173 -3.69 -17.04 12.81
C VAL A 173 -5.12 -16.78 13.26
N ALA A 174 -5.61 -15.58 12.97
CA ALA A 174 -6.97 -15.17 13.36
C ALA A 174 -8.03 -16.11 12.77
N VAL A 175 -9.01 -16.46 13.58
CA VAL A 175 -10.15 -17.25 13.10
C VAL A 175 -11.07 -16.36 12.27
N PRO A 176 -11.43 -16.76 11.02
CA PRO A 176 -12.39 -16.04 10.19
C PRO A 176 -13.75 -15.91 10.90
N ARG A 177 -14.43 -14.77 10.71
CA ARG A 177 -15.76 -14.53 11.29
C ARG A 177 -16.70 -13.89 10.29
N GLU A 178 -17.98 -14.24 10.35
CA GLU A 178 -19.01 -13.55 9.59
C GLU A 178 -19.51 -12.29 10.32
N ALA A 179 -20.14 -11.38 9.57
CA ALA A 179 -20.80 -10.21 10.14
C ALA A 179 -21.97 -10.62 11.02
N ALA A 180 -21.99 -10.15 12.26
CA ALA A 180 -23.18 -10.24 13.08
C ALA A 180 -24.24 -9.30 12.51
N VAL A 181 -25.33 -9.85 11.96
CA VAL A 181 -26.47 -9.05 11.53
C VAL A 181 -27.18 -8.53 12.78
N PRO A 182 -27.29 -7.21 13.01
CA PRO A 182 -27.99 -6.71 14.18
C PRO A 182 -29.47 -7.10 14.11
N PRO A 183 -30.08 -7.58 15.21
CA PRO A 183 -31.50 -7.87 15.23
C PRO A 183 -32.28 -6.55 15.07
N ARG A 184 -33.25 -6.55 14.14
CA ARG A 184 -34.16 -5.41 13.94
C ARG A 184 -35.00 -5.23 15.22
N PRO A 185 -35.07 -4.01 15.80
CA PRO A 185 -35.94 -3.79 16.95
C PRO A 185 -37.41 -3.89 16.53
N ASP A 186 -38.15 -4.76 17.21
CA ASP A 186 -39.61 -4.90 17.07
C ASP A 186 -40.27 -3.83 17.94
N LEU A 187 -40.84 -2.80 17.31
CA LEU A 187 -41.46 -1.66 18.00
C LEU A 187 -42.99 -1.82 17.97
N HIS A 188 -43.58 -2.19 19.10
CA HIS A 188 -45.01 -2.05 19.32
C HIS A 188 -45.33 -0.60 19.73
N LEU A 189 -46.05 0.11 18.86
CA LEU A 189 -46.54 1.48 19.09
C LEU A 189 -47.82 1.45 19.94
N VAL A 190 -47.81 2.12 21.09
CA VAL A 190 -49.03 2.54 21.81
C VAL A 190 -49.29 4.00 21.41
N PRO A 191 -50.43 4.34 20.76
CA PRO A 191 -50.65 5.69 20.26
C PRO A 191 -50.84 6.71 21.38
N ASP A 192 -50.00 7.75 21.40
CA ASP A 192 -50.19 8.96 22.20
C ASP A 192 -50.07 10.19 21.27
N PRO A 193 -51.17 10.89 20.94
CA PRO A 193 -51.22 11.87 19.86
C PRO A 193 -50.35 13.12 20.07
N GLU A 194 -49.96 13.45 21.31
CA GLU A 194 -49.03 14.57 21.57
C GLU A 194 -47.55 14.15 21.49
N ALA A 195 -47.24 12.88 21.77
CA ALA A 195 -45.91 12.29 21.54
C ALA A 195 -45.62 12.15 20.04
N ASP A 196 -46.67 11.91 19.24
CA ASP A 196 -46.60 11.74 17.78
C ASP A 196 -46.13 13.01 17.07
N GLU A 197 -46.58 14.22 17.44
CA GLU A 197 -46.11 15.45 16.79
C GLU A 197 -44.62 15.73 17.04
N LYS A 198 -44.15 15.49 18.27
CA LYS A 198 -42.74 15.67 18.62
C LYS A 198 -41.87 14.63 17.92
N ALA A 199 -42.34 13.38 17.85
CA ALA A 199 -41.69 12.32 17.10
C ALA A 199 -41.65 12.62 15.59
N GLN A 200 -42.73 13.15 15.01
CA GLN A 200 -42.79 13.56 13.60
C GLN A 200 -41.83 14.72 13.31
N ARG A 201 -41.74 15.74 14.17
CA ARG A 201 -40.78 16.85 14.00
C ARG A 201 -39.34 16.37 14.13
N ALA A 202 -39.05 15.46 15.06
CA ALA A 202 -37.73 14.86 15.19
C ALA A 202 -37.37 14.02 13.96
N ALA A 203 -38.30 13.20 13.46
CA ALA A 203 -38.11 12.42 12.25
C ALA A 203 -37.92 13.30 11.01
N ALA A 204 -38.69 14.39 10.87
CA ALA A 204 -38.53 15.35 9.78
C ALA A 204 -37.15 15.99 9.80
N LYS A 205 -36.68 16.42 10.98
CA LYS A 205 -35.33 16.96 11.15
C LYS A 205 -34.25 15.95 10.76
N MET A 206 -34.39 14.68 11.17
CA MET A 206 -33.46 13.62 10.79
C MET A 206 -33.44 13.38 9.28
N VAL A 207 -34.60 13.45 8.61
CA VAL A 207 -34.69 13.33 7.15
C VAL A 207 -33.99 14.51 6.46
N ASP A 208 -34.17 15.73 6.95
CA ASP A 208 -33.50 16.91 6.39
C ASP A 208 -31.98 16.88 6.59
N GLU A 209 -31.51 16.45 7.77
CA GLU A 209 -30.08 16.21 8.04
C GLU A 209 -29.51 15.13 7.12
N ALA A 210 -30.20 13.98 6.99
CA ALA A 210 -29.78 12.91 6.09
C ALA A 210 -29.76 13.33 4.62
N ARG A 211 -30.72 14.16 4.18
CA ARG A 211 -30.72 14.74 2.82
C ARG A 211 -29.51 15.65 2.60
N ALA A 212 -29.20 16.53 3.56
CA ALA A 212 -28.04 17.39 3.48
C ALA A 212 -26.73 16.58 3.43
N GLU A 213 -26.63 15.50 4.22
CA GLU A 213 -25.47 14.59 4.16
C GLU A 213 -25.36 13.86 2.81
N VAL A 214 -26.47 13.42 2.23
CA VAL A 214 -26.48 12.78 0.90
C VAL A 214 -26.04 13.75 -0.19
N GLU A 215 -26.51 15.00 -0.17
CA GLU A 215 -26.09 16.00 -1.16
C GLU A 215 -24.61 16.35 -1.00
N ALA A 216 -24.12 16.54 0.23
CA ALA A 216 -22.69 16.75 0.48
C ALA A 216 -21.83 15.55 0.02
N ALA A 217 -22.32 14.32 0.22
CA ALA A 217 -21.63 13.11 -0.24
C ALA A 217 -21.63 13.00 -1.78
N ARG A 218 -22.70 13.44 -2.45
CA ARG A 218 -22.78 13.50 -3.92
C ARG A 218 -21.82 14.52 -4.49
N GLU A 219 -21.76 15.72 -3.92
CA GLU A 219 -20.80 16.75 -4.33
C GLU A 219 -19.36 16.27 -4.15
N ALA A 220 -19.05 15.62 -3.02
CA ALA A 220 -17.74 15.03 -2.80
C ALA A 220 -17.41 13.91 -3.79
N LEU A 221 -18.39 13.07 -4.16
CA LEU A 221 -18.23 12.02 -5.16
C LEU A 221 -17.95 12.61 -6.56
N THR A 222 -18.70 13.65 -6.96
CA THR A 222 -18.46 14.36 -8.24
C THR A 222 -17.07 14.96 -8.28
N ALA A 223 -16.66 15.71 -7.25
CA ALA A 223 -15.32 16.30 -7.18
C ALA A 223 -14.21 15.23 -7.24
N ALA A 224 -14.39 14.10 -6.54
CA ALA A 224 -13.44 12.99 -6.59
C ALA A 224 -13.40 12.30 -7.97
N SER A 225 -14.53 12.22 -8.67
CA SER A 225 -14.61 11.64 -10.01
C SER A 225 -13.92 12.54 -11.04
N ASP A 226 -14.14 13.86 -10.96
CA ASP A 226 -13.49 14.84 -11.83
C ASP A 226 -11.96 14.80 -11.68
N GLU A 227 -11.45 14.66 -10.44
CA GLU A 227 -10.02 14.52 -10.17
C GLU A 227 -9.45 13.22 -10.78
N VAL A 228 -10.18 12.10 -10.70
CA VAL A 228 -9.79 10.84 -11.35
C VAL A 228 -9.70 11.01 -12.86
N GLU A 229 -10.70 11.63 -13.49
CA GLU A 229 -10.70 11.89 -14.94
C GLU A 229 -9.52 12.79 -15.34
N ALA A 230 -9.23 13.85 -14.57
CA ALA A 230 -8.09 14.73 -14.81
C ALA A 230 -6.74 13.98 -14.72
N LEU A 231 -6.58 13.12 -13.71
CA LEU A 231 -5.36 12.31 -13.54
C LEU A 231 -5.22 11.25 -14.64
N GLN A 232 -6.31 10.66 -15.11
CA GLN A 232 -6.31 9.73 -16.25
C GLN A 232 -5.89 10.43 -17.54
N ALA A 233 -6.44 11.62 -17.82
CA ALA A 233 -6.05 12.42 -18.98
C ALA A 233 -4.56 12.79 -18.93
N LYS A 234 -4.07 13.22 -17.76
CA LYS A 234 -2.64 13.51 -17.56
C LYS A 234 -1.76 12.28 -17.76
N SER A 235 -2.21 11.10 -17.32
CA SER A 235 -1.47 9.84 -17.53
C SER A 235 -1.33 9.51 -19.02
N LEU A 236 -2.39 9.70 -19.82
CA LEU A 236 -2.34 9.49 -21.27
C LEU A 236 -1.40 10.48 -21.96
N GLN A 237 -1.42 11.75 -21.54
CA GLN A 237 -0.51 12.77 -22.05
C GLN A 237 0.96 12.40 -21.79
N LEU A 238 1.29 12.02 -20.54
CA LEU A 238 2.65 11.62 -20.16
C LEU A 238 3.11 10.36 -20.91
N GLN A 239 2.20 9.42 -21.17
CA GLN A 239 2.52 8.22 -21.94
C GLN A 239 2.88 8.58 -23.39
N ALA A 240 2.14 9.49 -24.02
CA ALA A 240 2.46 9.98 -25.37
C ALA A 240 3.81 10.70 -25.42
N GLU A 241 4.13 11.53 -24.42
CA GLU A 241 5.43 12.21 -24.31
C GLU A 241 6.59 11.21 -24.15
N VAL A 242 6.40 10.14 -23.36
CA VAL A 242 7.38 9.06 -23.23
C VAL A 242 7.64 8.38 -24.57
N ASP A 243 6.60 8.11 -25.36
CA ASP A 243 6.74 7.43 -26.64
C ASP A 243 7.37 8.35 -27.71
N GLU A 244 7.08 9.65 -27.67
CA GLU A 244 7.78 10.67 -28.48
C GLU A 244 9.27 10.73 -28.15
N LEU A 245 9.62 10.81 -26.86
CA LEU A 245 11.01 10.86 -26.42
C LEU A 245 11.79 9.60 -26.81
N LYS A 246 11.17 8.41 -26.73
CA LYS A 246 11.77 7.17 -27.24
C LYS A 246 12.05 7.23 -28.74
N GLY A 247 11.11 7.76 -29.52
CA GLY A 247 11.33 7.99 -30.96
C GLY A 247 12.51 8.93 -31.22
N ARG A 248 12.64 10.00 -30.42
CA ARG A 248 13.76 10.93 -30.53
C ARG A 248 15.09 10.30 -30.15
N ILE A 249 15.12 9.45 -29.12
CA ILE A 249 16.31 8.69 -28.73
C ILE A 249 16.76 7.78 -29.88
N ALA A 250 15.85 6.98 -30.44
CA ALA A 250 16.18 6.08 -31.55
C ALA A 250 16.72 6.83 -32.78
N GLN A 251 16.17 8.01 -33.09
CA GLN A 251 16.69 8.85 -34.17
C GLN A 251 18.12 9.34 -33.86
N LEU A 252 18.36 9.85 -32.66
CA LEU A 252 19.68 10.34 -32.27
C LEU A 252 20.74 9.23 -32.22
N GLU A 253 20.34 8.00 -31.86
CA GLU A 253 21.22 6.83 -31.92
C GLU A 253 21.60 6.50 -33.37
N SER A 254 20.64 6.55 -34.31
CA SER A 254 20.92 6.38 -35.75
C SER A 254 21.80 7.50 -36.30
N ASP A 255 21.53 8.75 -35.94
CA ASP A 255 22.34 9.91 -36.37
C ASP A 255 23.78 9.81 -35.85
N LEU A 256 23.96 9.25 -34.64
CA LEU A 256 25.29 9.03 -34.05
C LEU A 256 26.05 7.93 -34.80
N GLU A 257 25.40 6.81 -35.13
CA GLU A 257 26.00 5.73 -35.91
C GLU A 257 26.46 6.21 -37.30
N GLU A 258 25.62 6.98 -38.00
CA GLU A 258 25.97 7.57 -39.31
C GLU A 258 27.17 8.54 -39.21
N ASN A 259 27.21 9.38 -38.16
CA ASN A 259 28.33 10.30 -37.95
C ASN A 259 29.63 9.56 -37.56
N ASP A 260 29.55 8.49 -36.78
CA ASP A 260 30.71 7.67 -36.43
C ASP A 260 31.29 6.98 -37.68
N ASP A 261 30.43 6.51 -38.60
CA ASP A 261 30.84 5.97 -39.90
C ASP A 261 31.49 7.07 -40.79
N GLU A 262 30.86 8.24 -40.92
CA GLU A 262 31.42 9.38 -41.67
C GLU A 262 32.77 9.85 -41.11
N LEU A 263 32.90 9.85 -39.77
CA LEU A 263 34.14 10.20 -39.09
C LEU A 263 35.22 9.18 -39.45
N SER A 264 34.93 7.88 -39.37
CA SER A 264 35.87 6.82 -39.75
C SER A 264 36.38 7.00 -41.17
N ASP A 265 35.48 7.22 -42.13
CA ASP A 265 35.83 7.46 -43.53
C ASP A 265 36.73 8.70 -43.70
N ALA A 266 36.40 9.79 -42.99
CA ALA A 266 37.21 11.01 -43.03
C ALA A 266 38.60 10.83 -42.40
N GLU A 267 38.72 10.01 -41.36
CA GLU A 267 40.00 9.66 -40.76
C GLU A 267 40.89 8.83 -41.69
N ASP A 268 40.30 7.90 -42.43
CA ASP A 268 40.99 7.09 -43.45
C ASP A 268 41.50 7.97 -44.59
N VAL A 269 40.67 8.87 -45.13
CA VAL A 269 41.08 9.84 -46.16
C VAL A 269 42.20 10.76 -45.65
N ARG A 270 42.11 11.23 -44.40
CA ARG A 270 43.17 12.02 -43.77
C ARG A 270 44.48 11.24 -43.68
N ALA A 271 44.43 9.95 -43.34
CA ALA A 271 45.61 9.10 -43.26
C ALA A 271 46.28 8.91 -44.63
N GLU A 272 45.50 8.61 -45.67
CA GLU A 272 46.02 8.47 -47.04
C GLU A 272 46.64 9.78 -47.58
N ALA A 273 46.00 10.92 -47.30
CA ALA A 273 46.55 12.22 -47.65
C ALA A 273 47.86 12.52 -46.93
N ALA A 274 47.96 12.16 -45.64
CA ALA A 274 49.20 12.32 -44.86
C ALA A 274 50.34 11.47 -45.42
N ASP A 275 50.06 10.23 -45.81
CA ASP A 275 51.04 9.33 -46.45
C ASP A 275 51.52 9.89 -47.79
N THR A 276 50.61 10.42 -48.61
CA THR A 276 50.94 11.06 -49.89
C THR A 276 51.84 12.29 -49.71
N VAL A 277 51.55 13.13 -48.71
CA VAL A 277 52.40 14.28 -48.38
C VAL A 277 53.80 13.81 -47.97
N ALA A 278 53.91 12.79 -47.11
CA ALA A 278 55.20 12.26 -46.68
C ALA A 278 56.02 11.68 -47.84
N GLU A 279 55.38 10.97 -48.78
CA GLU A 279 56.05 10.44 -49.97
C GLU A 279 56.56 11.56 -50.88
N THR A 280 55.72 12.55 -51.18
CA THR A 280 56.07 13.68 -52.06
C THR A 280 57.14 14.58 -51.46
N GLU A 281 57.12 14.82 -50.15
CA GLU A 281 58.21 15.51 -49.44
C GLU A 281 59.53 14.75 -49.54
N ALA A 282 59.50 13.41 -49.40
CA ALA A 282 60.70 12.58 -49.53
C ALA A 282 61.24 12.54 -50.98
N GLU A 283 60.38 12.60 -51.99
CA GLU A 283 60.79 12.75 -53.39
C GLU A 283 61.39 14.12 -53.69
N LEU A 284 60.76 15.20 -53.19
CA LEU A 284 61.28 16.56 -53.31
C LEU A 284 62.68 16.65 -52.70
N ALA A 285 62.86 16.16 -51.47
CA ALA A 285 64.16 16.17 -50.80
C ALA A 285 65.23 15.40 -51.60
N ARG A 286 64.86 14.27 -52.22
CA ARG A 286 65.76 13.50 -53.12
C ARG A 286 66.14 14.30 -54.37
N ALA A 287 65.19 15.00 -54.99
CA ALA A 287 65.41 15.83 -56.16
C ALA A 287 66.31 17.03 -55.85
N GLU A 288 66.05 17.73 -54.75
CA GLU A 288 66.89 18.84 -54.27
C GLU A 288 68.33 18.39 -53.99
N ALA A 289 68.51 17.24 -53.34
CA ALA A 289 69.84 16.68 -53.09
C ALA A 289 70.57 16.22 -54.37
N ALA A 290 69.84 15.86 -55.43
CA ALA A 290 70.43 15.55 -56.72
C ALA A 290 70.87 16.82 -57.46
N LEU A 291 70.05 17.87 -57.44
CA LEU A 291 70.38 19.19 -58.01
C LEU A 291 71.63 19.78 -57.34
N ALA A 292 71.70 19.74 -56.01
CA ALA A 292 72.82 20.24 -55.22
C ALA A 292 74.15 19.51 -55.50
N ARG A 293 74.11 18.28 -56.04
CA ARG A 293 75.31 17.53 -56.45
C ARG A 293 75.83 17.92 -57.84
N LEU A 294 74.99 18.55 -58.66
CA LEU A 294 75.32 18.98 -60.02
C LEU A 294 75.78 20.44 -60.09
N SER A 295 75.43 21.24 -59.08
CA SER A 295 75.89 22.62 -58.86
C SER A 295 77.23 22.67 -58.14
#